data_AF-A0A2V7NY74-F1
#
_entry.id   AF-A0A2V7NY74-F1
#
_cell.length_a   1.000
_cell.length_b   1.000
_cell.length_c   1.000
_cell.angle_alpha   90.00
_cell.angle_beta   90.00
_cell.angle_gamma   90.00
#
_symmetry.space_group_name_H-M   'P 1'
#
loop_
_entity.id
_entity.type
_entity.pdbx_description
1 polymer ?
#
loop_
_entity_poly.entity_id
_entity_poly.type
_entity_poly.pdbx_seq_one_letter_code
_entity_poly.pdbx_strand_id
1 'polypeptide(L)' 'GYLTPEASDQMRKIEICNTCHGYLKALTTIRPLAPWAVLLDDLMTVHLDVAALERGYHRPEGPAYALEAQVAAA' A
#
# COMPACT_ATOMS: atom_id res chain seq x y z
N GLY A 1 11.22 -8.32 -4.91
CA GLY A 1 11.79 -8.16 -3.55
C GLY A 1 10.70 -7.60 -2.65
N TYR A 2 10.91 -7.53 -1.34
CA TYR A 2 9.92 -6.94 -0.43
C TYR A 2 10.59 -5.99 0.56
N LEU A 3 9.85 -4.97 0.99
CA LEU A 3 10.25 -4.09 2.09
C LEU A 3 9.20 -4.19 3.21
N THR A 4 9.71 -4.28 4.44
CA THR A 4 8.93 -4.29 5.68
C THR A 4 9.50 -3.23 6.62
N PRO A 5 8.69 -2.33 7.20
CA PRO A 5 9.10 -1.56 8.36
C PRO A 5 9.43 -2.50 9.53
N GLU A 6 10.30 -2.06 10.44
CA GLU A 6 10.76 -2.90 11.55
C GLU A 6 9.62 -3.42 12.45
N ALA A 7 9.79 -4.69 12.86
CA ALA A 7 9.14 -5.43 13.96
C ALA A 7 7.62 -5.66 14.02
N SER A 8 6.72 -5.02 13.25
CA SER A 8 5.29 -5.09 13.64
C SER A 8 4.25 -5.68 12.69
N ASP A 9 4.51 -6.04 11.42
CA ASP A 9 3.46 -6.74 10.66
C ASP A 9 3.93 -7.49 9.40
N GLN A 10 4.28 -8.78 9.52
CA GLN A 10 4.53 -9.60 8.32
C GLN A 10 3.30 -9.70 7.39
N MET A 11 2.10 -9.36 7.88
CA MET A 11 0.89 -9.37 7.07
C MET A 11 0.75 -8.12 6.20
N ARG A 12 1.54 -7.06 6.41
CA ARG A 12 1.50 -5.81 5.63
C ARG A 12 2.89 -5.48 5.10
N LYS A 13 3.04 -5.49 3.78
CA LYS A 13 4.34 -5.28 3.13
C LYS A 13 4.16 -4.53 1.81
N ILE A 14 5.27 -4.11 1.23
CA ILE A 14 5.33 -3.71 -0.18
C ILE A 14 6.16 -4.71 -0.98
N GLU A 15 5.60 -5.14 -2.09
CA GLU A 15 6.32 -5.87 -3.14
C GLU A 15 6.92 -4.85 -4.10
N ILE A 16 8.18 -5.06 -4.49
CA ILE A 16 8.95 -4.14 -5.33
C ILE A 16 9.43 -4.81 -6.62
N CYS A 17 9.43 -4.03 -7.70
CA CYS A 17 10.04 -4.37 -8.98
C CYS A 17 11.37 -3.62 -9.14
N ASN A 18 12.48 -4.34 -9.25
CA ASN A 18 13.80 -3.74 -9.46
C ASN A 18 14.05 -3.27 -10.90
N THR A 19 13.19 -3.65 -11.85
CA THR A 19 13.34 -3.26 -13.26
C THR A 19 12.70 -1.89 -13.53
N CYS A 20 11.47 -1.69 -13.04
CA CYS A 20 10.73 -0.43 -13.25
C CYS A 20 10.65 0.45 -12.01
N HIS A 21 11.19 0.02 -10.87
CA HIS A 21 11.07 0.72 -9.59
C HIS A 21 9.61 0.92 -9.12
N GLY A 22 8.67 0.12 -9.63
CA GLY A 22 7.28 0.05 -9.14
C GLY A 22 7.17 -0.65 -7.79
N TYR A 23 6.21 -0.23 -6.95
CA TYR A 23 5.80 -0.99 -5.77
C TYR A 23 4.29 -1.27 -5.72
N LEU A 24 3.91 -2.32 -4.99
CA LEU A 24 2.52 -2.68 -4.68
C LEU A 24 2.39 -3.05 -3.20
N LYS A 25 1.42 -2.46 -2.50
CA LYS A 25 1.05 -2.90 -1.14
C LYS A 25 0.40 -4.27 -1.19
N ALA A 26 0.84 -5.15 -0.31
CA ALA A 26 0.28 -6.48 -0.13
C ALA A 26 -0.12 -6.68 1.33
N LEU A 27 -1.41 -6.99 1.52
CA LEU A 27 -1.99 -7.35 2.81
C LEU A 27 -2.43 -8.81 2.76
N THR A 28 -1.88 -9.64 3.66
CA THR A 28 -2.28 -11.04 3.77
C THR A 28 -3.42 -11.15 4.76
N THR A 29 -4.59 -11.62 4.30
CA THR A 29 -5.76 -11.83 5.17
C THR A 29 -6.19 -13.30 5.12
N ILE A 30 -6.72 -13.79 6.25
CA ILE A 30 -7.31 -15.14 6.37
C ILE A 30 -8.84 -15.12 6.30
N ARG A 31 -9.44 -13.93 6.16
CA ARG A 31 -10.88 -13.73 6.03
C ARG A 31 -11.18 -12.89 4.79
N PRO A 32 -12.33 -13.13 4.13
CA PRO A 32 -12.80 -12.26 3.07
C PRO A 32 -12.90 -10.82 3.58
N LEU A 33 -12.40 -9.89 2.77
CA LEU A 33 -12.50 -8.46 3.03
C LEU A 33 -13.63 -7.90 2.16
N ALA A 34 -14.45 -7.03 2.73
CA ALA A 34 -15.43 -6.30 1.94
C ALA A 34 -14.69 -5.36 0.97
N PRO A 35 -15.16 -5.16 -0.28
CA PRO A 35 -14.44 -4.37 -1.28
C PRO A 35 -14.08 -2.95 -0.79
N TRP A 36 -14.97 -2.30 -0.05
CA TRP A 36 -14.72 -0.95 0.49
C TRP A 36 -13.62 -0.91 1.56
N ALA A 37 -13.39 -1.99 2.28
CA ALA A 37 -12.39 -2.03 3.35
C ALA A 37 -10.96 -2.08 2.82
N VAL A 38 -10.75 -2.49 1.55
CA VAL A 38 -9.45 -2.41 0.86
C VAL A 38 -8.91 -0.98 0.86
N LEU A 39 -9.79 0.01 0.70
CA LEU A 39 -9.42 1.43 0.66
C LEU A 39 -9.00 1.93 2.03
N LEU A 40 -9.66 1.49 3.09
CA LEU A 40 -9.27 1.82 4.46
C LEU A 40 -7.94 1.17 4.82
N ASP A 41 -7.73 -0.09 4.44
CA ASP A 41 -6.47 -0.80 4.63
C ASP A 41 -5.31 -0.15 3.83
N ASP A 42 -5.57 0.37 2.63
CA ASP A 42 -4.60 1.19 1.87
C ASP A 42 -4.21 2.46 2.65
N LEU A 43 -5.20 3.19 3.20
CA LEU A 43 -4.96 4.39 4.00
C LEU A 43 -4.20 4.09 5.31
N MET A 44 -4.53 3.01 6.00
CA MET A 44 -3.85 2.60 7.24
C MET A 44 -2.39 2.19 7.02
N THR A 45 -2.01 1.93 5.77
CA THR A 45 -0.65 1.51 5.39
C THR A 45 0.16 2.61 4.69
N VAL A 46 -0.24 3.88 4.84
CA VAL A 46 0.46 5.03 4.22
C VAL A 46 1.96 5.10 4.56
N HIS A 47 2.35 4.67 5.76
CA HIS A 47 3.74 4.60 6.18
C HIS A 47 4.60 3.68 5.28
N LEU A 48 3.98 2.67 4.65
CA LEU A 48 4.66 1.82 3.68
C LEU A 48 4.97 2.56 2.37
N ASP A 49 4.08 3.45 1.93
CA ASP A 49 4.32 4.29 0.75
C ASP A 49 5.51 5.21 0.99
N VAL A 50 5.55 5.86 2.16
CA VAL A 50 6.66 6.75 2.55
C VAL A 50 7.98 5.97 2.51
N ALA A 51 8.02 4.78 3.12
CA ALA A 51 9.21 3.94 3.11
C ALA A 51 9.65 3.52 1.70
N ALA A 52 8.71 3.32 0.77
CA ALA A 52 8.99 3.01 -0.64
C ALA A 52 9.57 4.22 -1.38
N LEU A 53 8.94 5.37 -1.21
CA LEU A 53 9.33 6.64 -1.85
C LEU A 53 10.72 7.07 -1.41
N GLU A 54 11.05 6.97 -0.13
CA GLU A 54 12.40 7.24 0.41
C GLU A 54 13.48 6.35 -0.21
N ARG A 55 13.10 5.16 -0.71
CA ARG A 55 13.99 4.20 -1.37
C ARG A 55 13.98 4.32 -2.90
N GLY A 56 13.34 5.35 -3.45
CA GLY A 56 13.31 5.61 -4.88
C GLY A 56 12.35 4.73 -5.67
N TYR A 57 11.41 4.06 -5.00
CA TYR A 57 10.31 3.37 -5.68
C TYR A 57 9.13 4.30 -5.88
N HIS A 58 8.39 4.09 -6.96
CA HIS A 58 7.16 4.81 -7.26
C HIS A 58 5.94 3.89 -7.23
N ARG A 59 4.77 4.48 -6.94
CA ARG A 59 3.49 3.79 -7.17
C ARG A 59 3.23 3.82 -8.68
N PRO A 60 2.97 2.68 -9.34
CA PRO A 60 2.65 2.66 -10.76
C PRO A 60 1.49 3.61 -11.10
N GLU A 61 1.57 4.28 -12.25
CA GLU A 61 0.48 5.13 -12.73
C GLU A 61 -0.74 4.28 -13.10
N GLY A 62 -1.91 4.71 -12.65
CA GLY A 62 -3.19 4.03 -12.86
C GLY A 62 -3.78 3.45 -11.58
N PRO A 63 -5.08 3.60 -11.34
CA PRO A 63 -5.72 3.01 -10.17
C PRO A 63 -5.72 1.48 -10.26
N ALA A 64 -5.45 0.81 -9.14
CA ALA A 64 -5.94 -0.56 -8.95
C ALA A 64 -7.48 -0.57 -8.80
N TYR A 65 -8.05 0.52 -8.25
CA TYR A 65 -9.47 0.91 -8.23
C TYR A 65 -9.60 2.43 -8.02
N ALA A 66 -10.45 3.12 -8.79
CA ALA A 66 -10.59 4.58 -8.70
C ALA A 66 -11.58 4.96 -7.59
N LEU A 67 -11.11 5.64 -6.53
CA LEU A 67 -11.96 6.13 -5.46
C LEU A 67 -12.23 7.62 -5.62
N GLU A 68 -13.50 8.00 -5.61
CA GLU A 68 -13.92 9.39 -5.38
C GLU A 68 -14.00 9.62 -3.86
N ALA A 69 -13.10 10.43 -3.30
CA ALA A 69 -13.10 10.78 -1.89
C ALA A 69 -12.84 12.28 -1.68
N GLN A 70 -13.47 12.86 -0.66
CA GLN A 70 -13.29 14.26 -0.26
C GLN A 70 -12.78 14.32 1.19
N VAL A 71 -11.73 15.12 1.43
CA VAL A 71 -11.28 15.45 2.78
C VAL A 71 -12.14 16.59 3.31
N ALA A 72 -12.82 16.37 4.44
CA ALA A 72 -13.56 17.40 5.16
C ALA A 72 -12.82 17.77 6.46
N ALA A 73 -12.74 19.07 6.74
CA ALA A 73 -12.31 19.56 8.05
C ALA A 73 -13.46 19.44 9.06
N ALA A 74 -13.13 19.08 10.30
CA ALA A 74 -14.08 18.96 11.41
C ALA A 74 -14.61 20.33 11.87
#